data_AF-A0A817P8V1-F1
#
_entry.id   AF-A0A817P8V1-F1
#
_cell.length_a   1.000
_cell.length_b   1.000
_cell.length_c   1.000
_cell.angle_alpha   90.00
_cell.angle_beta   90.00
_cell.angle_gamma   90.00
#
_symmetry.space_group_name_H-M   'P 1'
#
loop_
_entity.id
_entity.type
_entity.pdbx_description
1 polymer ?
#
loop_
_entity_poly.entity_id
_entity_poly.type
_entity_poly.pdbx_seq_one_letter_code
_entity_poly.pdbx_strand_id
1 'polypeptide(L)' 'MALSRRGRDALAYVGCETTIVNNGIAMRARMIHELNCTKHPIPYGTRVDHEILSIDRRTLNELLLNGRPTIFCSIFD' A
#
# COMPACT_ATOMS: atom_id res chain seq x y z
N MET A 1 5.47 -2.33 -6.43
CA MET A 1 5.87 -1.10 -5.69
C MET A 1 5.51 -1.27 -4.22
N ALA A 2 6.20 -0.60 -3.30
CA ALA A 2 5.93 -0.65 -1.86
C ALA A 2 5.13 0.59 -1.41
N LEU A 3 3.92 0.38 -0.90
CA LEU A 3 3.05 1.44 -0.38
C LEU A 3 3.10 1.45 1.16
N SER A 4 3.49 2.60 1.72
CA SER A 4 3.58 2.80 3.17
C SER A 4 2.40 3.63 3.70
N ARG A 5 2.40 3.87 5.02
CA ARG A 5 1.37 4.66 5.71
C ARG A 5 1.09 6.00 5.06
N ARG A 6 2.13 6.79 4.73
CA ARG A 6 1.95 8.11 4.11
C ARG A 6 1.25 8.05 2.76
N GLY A 7 1.54 7.02 1.95
CA GLY A 7 0.87 6.82 0.66
C GLY A 7 -0.58 6.41 0.84
N ARG A 8 -0.88 5.56 1.85
CA ARG A 8 -2.25 5.20 2.21
C ARG A 8 -3.05 6.41 2.69
N ASP A 9 -2.51 7.23 3.58
CA ASP A 9 -3.17 8.45 4.06
C ASP A 9 -3.46 9.42 2.90
N ALA A 10 -2.54 9.58 1.94
CA ALA A 10 -2.77 10.39 0.74
C ALA A 10 -3.88 9.81 -0.16
N LEU A 11 -3.90 8.49 -0.35
CA LEU A 11 -4.96 7.80 -1.09
C LEU A 11 -6.31 7.87 -0.36
N ALA A 12 -6.30 7.87 0.97
CA ALA A 12 -7.49 8.00 1.81
C ALA A 12 -8.11 9.37 1.63
N TYR A 13 -7.25 10.42 1.62
CA TYR A 13 -7.67 11.78 1.36
C TYR A 13 -8.44 11.88 0.04
N VAL A 14 -7.90 11.32 -1.07
CA VAL A 14 -8.57 11.28 -2.38
C VAL A 14 -9.67 10.22 -2.52
N GLY A 15 -9.91 9.44 -1.46
CA GLY A 15 -10.94 8.42 -1.39
C GLY A 15 -10.73 7.22 -2.31
N CYS A 16 -9.46 6.86 -2.51
CA CYS A 16 -9.00 5.73 -3.32
C CYS A 16 -8.30 4.63 -2.49
N GLU A 17 -8.13 4.81 -1.17
CA GLU A 17 -7.37 3.89 -0.32
C GLU A 17 -7.92 2.46 -0.36
N THR A 18 -9.23 2.28 -0.17
CA THR A 18 -9.87 0.97 -0.05
C THR A 18 -9.62 0.08 -1.27
N THR A 19 -9.76 0.64 -2.48
CA THR A 19 -9.51 -0.09 -3.74
C THR A 19 -8.06 -0.54 -3.87
N ILE A 20 -7.11 0.29 -3.44
CA ILE A 20 -5.68 -0.04 -3.51
C ILE A 20 -5.27 -1.04 -2.42
N VAL A 21 -5.78 -0.88 -1.18
CA VAL A 21 -5.48 -1.77 -0.07
C VAL A 21 -6.02 -3.18 -0.32
N ASN A 22 -7.23 -3.31 -0.87
CA ASN A 22 -7.84 -4.61 -1.18
C ASN A 22 -7.07 -5.42 -2.24
N ASN A 23 -6.35 -4.74 -3.13
CA ASN A 23 -5.51 -5.36 -4.15
C ASN A 23 -4.04 -5.50 -3.72
N GLY A 24 -3.67 -4.96 -2.56
CA GLY A 24 -2.32 -5.00 -2.04
C GLY A 24 -2.01 -6.27 -1.25
N ILE A 25 -0.77 -6.75 -1.34
CA ILE A 25 -0.29 -7.86 -0.51
C ILE A 25 0.47 -7.31 0.70
N ALA A 26 0.01 -7.64 1.89
CA ALA A 26 0.66 -7.26 3.14
C ALA A 26 2.06 -7.86 3.30
N MET A 27 3.07 -7.00 3.43
CA MET A 27 4.42 -7.35 3.84
C MET A 27 4.66 -6.86 5.26
N ARG A 28 4.73 -7.79 6.22
CA ARG A 28 4.85 -7.49 7.66
C ARG A 28 6.30 -7.42 8.16
N ALA A 29 7.22 -7.96 7.38
CA ALA A 29 8.63 -8.04 7.73
C ALA A 29 9.51 -7.98 6.48
N ARG A 30 10.79 -7.66 6.69
CA ARG A 30 11.85 -7.87 5.71
C ARG A 30 12.40 -9.28 5.92
N MET A 31 12.46 -10.08 4.86
CA MET A 31 13.09 -11.40 4.90
C MET A 31 14.56 -11.26 4.52
N ILE A 32 15.45 -11.59 5.45
CA ILE A 32 16.89 -11.59 5.21
C ILE A 32 17.30 -12.99 4.79
N HIS A 33 18.04 -13.09 3.70
CA HIS A 33 18.63 -14.32 3.21
C HIS A 33 20.14 -14.26 3.44
N GLU A 34 20.66 -15.15 4.28
CA GLU A 34 22.09 -15.24 4.56
C GLU A 34 22.81 -16.12 3.53
N LEU A 35 24.14 -16.01 3.46
CA LEU A 35 24.98 -16.83 2.57
C LEU A 35 24.92 -18.33 2.90
N ASN A 36 24.64 -18.68 4.15
CA ASN A 36 24.44 -20.06 4.61
C ASN A 36 23.04 -20.62 4.29
N CYS A 37 22.29 -19.96 3.40
CA CYS A 37 20.91 -20.29 3.01
C CYS A 37 19.86 -20.18 4.13
N THR A 38 20.23 -19.72 5.33
CA THR A 38 19.26 -19.45 6.39
C THR A 38 18.47 -18.18 6.06
N LYS A 39 17.26 -18.10 6.63
CA LYS A 39 16.35 -16.98 6.43
C LYS A 39 15.76 -16.56 7.76
N HIS A 40 15.71 -15.27 8.01
CA HIS A 40 15.07 -14.76 9.22
C HIS A 40 14.26 -13.47 8.93
N PRO A 41 13.09 -13.30 9.57
CA PRO A 41 12.29 -12.08 9.45
C PRO A 41 12.78 -10.97 10.37
N ILE A 42 12.79 -9.74 9.86
CA ILE A 42 12.90 -8.51 10.65
C ILE A 42 11.58 -7.74 10.49
N PRO A 43 10.69 -7.74 11.49
CA PRO A 43 9.42 -7.00 11.44
C PRO A 43 9.63 -5.50 11.17
N TYR A 44 8.70 -4.87 10.45
CA TYR A 44 8.77 -3.42 10.19
C TYR A 44 8.45 -2.58 11.42
N GLY A 45 7.78 -3.15 12.42
CA GLY A 45 7.48 -2.49 13.68
C GLY A 45 6.97 -3.49 14.72
N THR A 46 6.47 -2.97 15.83
CA THR A 46 6.01 -3.77 16.99
C THR A 46 4.55 -4.18 16.91
N ARG A 47 3.75 -3.52 16.05
CA ARG A 47 2.32 -3.78 15.92
C ARG A 47 2.01 -4.51 14.62
N VAL A 48 0.91 -5.27 14.62
CA VAL A 48 0.48 -6.06 13.45
C VAL A 48 0.10 -5.18 12.26
N ASP A 49 -0.35 -3.94 12.52
CA ASP A 49 -0.70 -2.95 11.50
C ASP A 49 0.49 -2.15 10.95
N HIS A 50 1.71 -2.40 11.47
CA HIS A 50 2.94 -1.81 10.94
C HIS A 50 3.44 -2.65 9.75
N GLU A 51 2.77 -2.51 8.62
CA GLU A 51 3.09 -3.22 7.38
C GLU A 51 3.30 -2.26 6.21
N ILE A 52 3.96 -2.79 5.18
CA ILE A 52 4.08 -2.17 3.87
C ILE A 52 3.28 -3.03 2.91
N LEU A 53 2.50 -2.40 2.03
CA LEU A 53 1.73 -3.13 1.02
C LEU A 53 2.55 -3.24 -0.27
N SER A 54 2.67 -4.45 -0.80
CA SER A 54 3.12 -4.67 -2.17
C SER A 54 1.94 -4.43 -3.09
N ILE A 55 2.07 -3.45 -3.98
CA ILE A 55 1.03 -3.08 -4.95
C ILE A 55 1.57 -3.10 -6.37
N ASP A 56 0.69 -3.36 -7.34
CA ASP A 56 1.05 -3.23 -8.74
C ASP A 56 1.08 -1.76 -9.18
N ARG A 57 2.15 -1.38 -9.90
CA ARG A 57 2.34 0.01 -10.36
C ARG A 57 1.32 0.39 -11.42
N ARG A 58 1.01 -0.53 -12.34
CA ARG A 58 0.10 -0.26 -13.45
C ARG A 58 -1.33 -0.06 -12.92
N THR A 59 -1.81 -0.96 -12.05
CA THR A 59 -3.13 -0.84 -11.42
C THR A 59 -3.25 0.47 -10.63
N LEU A 60 -2.24 0.87 -9.86
CA LEU A 60 -2.25 2.15 -9.16
C LEU A 60 -2.37 3.32 -10.15
N ASN A 61 -1.56 3.33 -11.20
CA ASN A 61 -1.56 4.42 -12.18
C ASN A 61 -2.88 4.49 -12.96
N GLU A 62 -3.42 3.36 -13.40
CA GLU A 62 -4.73 3.31 -14.07
C GLU A 62 -5.83 3.84 -13.14
N LEU A 63 -5.78 3.51 -11.85
CA LEU A 63 -6.71 4.04 -10.86
C LEU A 63 -6.53 5.55 -10.63
N LEU A 64 -5.31 6.08 -10.63
CA LEU A 64 -5.09 7.52 -10.46
C LEU A 64 -5.44 8.34 -11.70
N LEU A 65 -5.28 7.77 -12.91
CA LEU A 65 -5.61 8.43 -14.17
C LEU A 65 -7.10 8.38 -14.49
N ASN A 66 -7.77 7.28 -14.16
CA ASN A 66 -9.19 7.05 -14.51
C ASN A 66 -10.13 7.20 -13.31
N GLY A 67 -9.62 6.99 -12.10
CA GLY A 67 -10.41 7.06 -10.88
C GLY A 67 -10.87 8.50 -10.66
N ARG A 68 -12.18 8.69 -10.55
CA ARG A 68 -12.73 9.92 -9.99
C ARG A 68 -12.46 9.88 -8.49
N PRO A 69 -11.62 10.78 -7.93
CA PRO A 69 -11.52 10.91 -6.49
C PRO A 69 -12.92 11.14 -5.94
N THR A 70 -13.34 10.41 -4.90
CA THR A 70 -14.70 10.62 -4.34
C THR A 70 -14.87 12.05 -3.81
N ILE A 71 -13.78 12.73 -3.43
CA ILE A 71 -13.82 14.17 -3.11
C ILE A 71 -14.26 15.04 -4.30
N PHE A 72 -13.94 14.65 -5.53
CA PHE A 72 -14.33 15.43 -6.71
C PHE A 72 -15.83 15.36 -6.98
N CYS A 73 -16.50 14.28 -6.54
CA CYS A 73 -17.96 14.18 -6.65
C CYS A 73 -18.65 15.10 -5.64
N SER A 74 -18.17 15.15 -4.39
CA SER A 74 -18.80 15.97 -3.34
C SER A 74 -18.53 17.48 -3.43
N ILE A 75 -17.70 17.94 -4.37
CA ILE A 75 -17.44 19.38 -4.61
C ILE A 75 -18.29 19.92 -5.77
N PHE A 76 -18.81 19.06 -6.64
CA PHE A 76 -19.58 19.44 -7.83
C PHE A 76 -21.05 18.98 -7.79
N ASP A 77 -21.52 18.43 -6.68
CA ASP A 77 -22.93 18.14 -6.38
C ASP A 77 -23.52 19.16 -5.39
#